data_AF-A0A8E2EUW0-F1
#
_entry.id   AF-A0A8E2EUW0-F1
#
_cell.length_a   1.000
_cell.length_b   1.000
_cell.length_c   1.000
_cell.angle_alpha   90.00
_cell.angle_beta   90.00
_cell.angle_gamma   90.00
#
_symmetry.space_group_name_H-M   'P 1'
#
loop_
_entity.id
_entity.type
_entity.pdbx_description
1 polymer ?
#
loop_
_entity_poly.entity_id
_entity_poly.type
_entity_poly.pdbx_seq_one_letter_code
_entity_poly.pdbx_strand_id
1 'polypeptide(L)'
;RRVLGPEHPSTLTSMANLASTYRKKGRWDEAEELQAKELKICSRVLGPEHPDTLTSMANLAFIWKGQDRAMEAISLMKECVQRQQRVLGASHPYTISCSGTLAQWEAEPASLHKSEPHVTENSRLSQLS
;
A
#
# COMPACT_ATOMS: atom_id res chain seq x y z
N ARG A 1 -4.93 21.66 -25.82
CA ARG A 1 -4.65 21.25 -24.42
C ARG A 1 -5.57 20.08 -24.08
N ARG A 2 -5.12 18.82 -24.23
CA ARG A 2 -5.90 17.65 -23.81
C ARG A 2 -5.69 17.48 -22.31
N VAL A 3 -6.71 17.78 -21.52
CA VAL A 3 -6.75 17.44 -20.10
C VAL A 3 -6.89 15.93 -20.04
N LEU A 4 -5.86 15.23 -19.57
CA LEU A 4 -5.96 13.80 -19.32
C LEU A 4 -6.99 13.62 -18.21
N GLY A 5 -8.06 12.85 -18.49
CA GLY A 5 -9.10 12.58 -17.50
C GLY A 5 -8.55 11.84 -16.27
N PRO A 6 -9.34 11.77 -15.17
CA PRO A 6 -8.97 11.02 -13.96
C PRO A 6 -8.76 9.52 -14.21
N GLU A 7 -9.24 9.02 -15.35
CA GLU A 7 -9.14 7.62 -15.78
C GLU A 7 -7.94 7.35 -16.67
N HIS A 8 -7.18 8.38 -17.04
CA HIS A 8 -6.03 8.21 -17.90
C HIS A 8 -4.91 7.46 -17.15
N PRO A 9 -4.26 6.45 -17.76
CA PRO A 9 -3.21 5.67 -17.10
C PRO A 9 -2.12 6.53 -16.44
N SER A 10 -1.63 7.56 -17.12
CA SER A 10 -0.64 8.48 -16.55
C SER A 10 -1.14 9.25 -15.31
N THR A 11 -2.44 9.54 -15.22
CA THR A 11 -3.05 10.16 -14.05
C THR A 11 -3.06 9.17 -12.87
N LEU A 12 -3.44 7.91 -13.12
CA LEU A 12 -3.49 6.85 -12.12
C LEU A 12 -2.09 6.55 -11.57
N THR A 13 -1.09 6.41 -12.45
CA THR A 13 0.32 6.28 -12.04
C THR A 13 0.78 7.47 -11.19
N SER A 14 0.37 8.69 -11.54
CA SER A 14 0.71 9.89 -10.76
C SER A 14 0.05 9.89 -9.38
N MET A 15 -1.19 9.41 -9.27
CA MET A 15 -1.88 9.25 -7.98
C MET A 15 -1.16 8.23 -7.08
N ALA A 16 -0.80 7.06 -7.60
CA ALA A 16 -0.05 6.05 -6.85
C ALA A 16 1.33 6.56 -6.36
N ASN A 17 2.04 7.30 -7.22
CA ASN A 17 3.33 7.92 -6.85
C ASN A 17 3.17 8.98 -5.74
N LEU A 18 2.09 9.77 -5.80
CA LEU A 18 1.79 10.76 -4.77
C LEU A 18 1.41 10.09 -3.45
N ALA A 19 0.61 9.02 -3.47
CA ALA A 19 0.28 8.24 -2.27
C ALA A 19 1.54 7.65 -1.64
N SER A 20 2.46 7.10 -2.44
CA SER A 20 3.77 6.63 -1.97
C SER A 20 4.60 7.74 -1.32
N THR A 21 4.52 8.97 -1.86
CA THR A 21 5.20 10.13 -1.28
C THR A 21 4.59 10.53 0.06
N TYR A 22 3.27 10.52 0.21
CA TYR A 22 2.60 10.77 1.49
C TYR A 22 2.96 9.71 2.52
N ARG A 23 2.95 8.43 2.13
CA ARG A 23 3.41 7.31 2.97
C ARG A 23 4.80 7.55 3.54
N LYS A 24 5.77 7.92 2.69
CA LYS A 24 7.16 8.21 3.10
C LYS A 24 7.28 9.41 4.05
N LYS A 25 6.30 10.31 4.06
CA LYS A 25 6.24 11.46 4.96
C LYS A 25 5.41 11.19 6.23
N GLY A 26 4.95 9.96 6.46
CA GLY A 26 4.08 9.61 7.59
C GLY A 26 2.66 10.16 7.48
N ARG A 27 2.26 10.64 6.29
CA ARG A 27 0.92 11.16 6.00
C ARG A 27 0.02 10.02 5.53
N TRP A 28 -0.33 9.14 6.48
CA TRP A 28 -0.97 7.87 6.17
C TRP A 28 -2.40 8.02 5.66
N ASP A 29 -3.18 8.92 6.25
CA ASP A 29 -4.58 9.12 5.89
C ASP A 29 -4.71 9.68 4.47
N GLU A 30 -3.86 10.63 4.08
CA GLU A 30 -3.85 11.16 2.72
C GLU A 30 -3.33 10.14 1.70
N ALA A 31 -2.39 9.28 2.11
CA ALA A 31 -1.95 8.16 1.27
C ALA A 31 -3.10 7.17 1.04
N GLU A 32 -3.83 6.81 2.10
CA GLU A 32 -4.96 5.89 2.06
C GLU A 32 -6.08 6.42 1.17
N GLU A 33 -6.53 7.65 1.40
CA GLU A 33 -7.61 8.26 0.61
C GLU A 33 -7.26 8.27 -0.89
N LEU A 34 -6.03 8.67 -1.21
CA LEU A 34 -5.58 8.75 -2.59
C LEU A 34 -5.44 7.38 -3.24
N GLN A 35 -4.87 6.40 -2.53
CA GLN A 35 -4.67 5.04 -3.03
C GLN A 35 -6.01 4.29 -3.18
N ALA A 36 -6.94 4.46 -2.25
CA ALA A 36 -8.28 3.88 -2.33
C ALA A 36 -9.08 4.47 -3.51
N LYS A 37 -8.95 5.79 -3.73
CA LYS A 37 -9.56 6.45 -4.90
C LYS A 37 -8.98 5.91 -6.21
N GLU A 38 -7.67 5.78 -6.30
CA GLU A 38 -6.98 5.23 -7.46
C GLU A 38 -7.41 3.78 -7.73
N LEU A 39 -7.43 2.92 -6.71
CA LEU A 39 -7.92 1.54 -6.80
C LEU A 39 -9.37 1.46 -7.33
N LYS A 40 -10.27 2.33 -6.84
CA LYS A 40 -11.66 2.38 -7.31
C LYS A 40 -11.76 2.76 -8.79
N ILE A 41 -10.91 3.68 -9.25
CA ILE A 41 -10.88 4.09 -10.66
C ILE A 41 -10.30 2.96 -11.51
N CYS A 42 -9.16 2.38 -11.13
CA CYS A 42 -8.55 1.24 -11.83
C CYS A 42 -9.52 0.06 -11.95
N SER A 43 -10.20 -0.30 -10.86
CA SER A 43 -11.19 -1.37 -10.86
C SER A 43 -12.35 -1.13 -11.82
N ARG A 44 -12.78 0.14 -11.99
CA ARG A 44 -13.86 0.50 -12.93
C ARG A 44 -13.40 0.59 -14.38
N VAL A 45 -12.20 1.11 -14.63
CA VAL A 45 -11.69 1.41 -15.98
C VAL A 45 -11.01 0.19 -16.61
N LEU A 46 -10.16 -0.49 -15.85
CA LEU A 46 -9.33 -1.60 -16.31
C LEU A 46 -9.94 -2.96 -15.91
N GLY A 47 -10.77 -2.96 -14.87
CA GLY A 47 -11.38 -4.16 -14.31
C GLY A 47 -10.74 -4.60 -12.99
N PRO A 48 -11.46 -5.39 -12.18
CA PRO A 48 -11.02 -5.82 -10.84
C PRO A 48 -9.85 -6.82 -10.84
N GLU A 49 -9.55 -7.43 -11.99
CA GLU A 49 -8.49 -8.43 -12.16
C GLU A 49 -7.31 -7.91 -12.99
N HIS A 50 -7.37 -6.65 -13.45
CA HIS A 50 -6.27 -6.05 -14.21
C HIS A 50 -5.01 -5.94 -13.34
N PRO A 51 -3.81 -6.21 -13.87
CA PRO A 51 -2.56 -6.18 -13.10
C PRO A 51 -2.36 -4.87 -12.34
N ASP A 52 -2.62 -3.71 -12.97
CA ASP A 52 -2.53 -2.42 -12.31
C ASP A 52 -3.50 -2.29 -11.12
N THR A 53 -4.76 -2.75 -11.26
CA THR A 53 -5.72 -2.78 -10.16
C THR A 53 -5.22 -3.64 -9.00
N LEU A 54 -4.59 -4.78 -9.29
CA LEU A 54 -4.02 -5.67 -8.27
C LEU A 54 -2.79 -5.03 -7.62
N THR A 55 -1.94 -4.33 -8.37
CA THR A 55 -0.83 -3.53 -7.82
C THR A 55 -1.35 -2.42 -6.89
N SER A 56 -2.42 -1.73 -7.26
CA SER A 56 -3.06 -0.71 -6.43
C SER A 56 -3.63 -1.29 -5.13
N MET A 57 -4.16 -2.51 -5.18
CA MET A 57 -4.64 -3.25 -4.01
C MET A 57 -3.49 -3.59 -3.05
N ALA A 58 -2.37 -4.10 -3.57
CA ALA A 58 -1.18 -4.36 -2.78
C ALA A 58 -0.62 -3.08 -2.12
N ASN A 59 -0.60 -1.96 -2.85
CA ASN A 59 -0.15 -0.67 -2.32
C ASN A 59 -1.04 -0.18 -1.16
N LEU A 60 -2.36 -0.37 -1.25
CA LEU A 60 -3.28 -0.04 -0.16
C LEU A 60 -3.00 -0.90 1.08
N ALA A 61 -2.74 -2.19 0.90
CA ALA A 61 -2.36 -3.07 2.01
C ALA A 61 -1.08 -2.60 2.72
N PHE A 62 -0.07 -2.11 1.98
CA PHE A 62 1.14 -1.53 2.58
C PHE A 62 0.86 -0.26 3.40
N ILE A 63 -0.11 0.56 2.99
CA ILE A 63 -0.51 1.76 3.74
C ILE A 63 -1.16 1.34 5.05
N TRP A 64 -2.11 0.41 5.01
CA TRP A 64 -2.76 -0.12 6.21
C TRP A 64 -1.77 -0.79 7.17
N LYS A 65 -0.79 -1.53 6.64
CA LYS A 65 0.29 -2.11 7.47
C LYS A 65 1.08 -1.03 8.22
N GLY A 66 1.31 0.12 7.60
CA GLY A 66 1.98 1.27 8.23
C GLY A 66 1.13 2.05 9.24
N GLN A 67 -0.19 1.88 9.21
CA GLN A 67 -1.14 2.44 10.19
C GLN A 67 -1.44 1.45 11.35
N ASP A 68 -0.59 0.44 11.56
CA ASP A 68 -0.80 -0.64 12.54
C ASP A 68 -2.09 -1.47 12.32
N ARG A 69 -2.71 -1.37 11.13
CA ARG A 69 -3.90 -2.15 10.71
C ARG A 69 -3.48 -3.45 10.03
N ALA A 70 -2.62 -4.23 10.70
CA ALA A 70 -1.98 -5.38 10.08
C ALA A 70 -2.96 -6.50 9.67
N MET A 71 -4.01 -6.74 10.45
CA MET A 71 -5.01 -7.76 10.10
C MET A 71 -5.75 -7.42 8.80
N GLU A 72 -6.13 -6.14 8.62
CA GLU A 72 -6.77 -5.66 7.40
C GLU A 72 -5.81 -5.70 6.22
N ALA A 73 -4.55 -5.29 6.42
CA ALA A 73 -3.49 -5.35 5.41
C ALA A 73 -3.23 -6.78 4.93
N ILE A 74 -3.10 -7.74 5.86
CA ILE A 74 -2.90 -9.16 5.54
C ILE A 74 -4.10 -9.71 4.78
N SER A 75 -5.33 -9.39 5.21
CA SER A 75 -6.54 -9.82 4.51
C SER A 75 -6.58 -9.32 3.07
N LEU A 76 -6.27 -8.04 2.85
CA LEU A 76 -6.26 -7.45 1.51
C LEU A 76 -5.12 -8.02 0.64
N MET A 77 -3.93 -8.23 1.22
CA MET A 77 -2.79 -8.82 0.51
C MET A 77 -3.08 -10.28 0.11
N LYS A 78 -3.74 -11.06 0.96
CA LYS A 78 -4.21 -12.43 0.62
C LYS A 78 -5.10 -12.42 -0.60
N GLU A 79 -6.08 -11.54 -0.62
CA GLU A 79 -7.00 -11.39 -1.76
C GLU A 79 -6.24 -11.01 -3.03
N CYS A 80 -5.29 -10.06 -2.93
CA CYS A 80 -4.44 -9.66 -4.05
C CYS A 80 -3.64 -10.83 -4.62
N VAL A 81 -2.95 -11.60 -3.77
CA VAL A 81 -2.15 -12.77 -4.20
C VAL A 81 -3.02 -13.83 -4.87
N GLN A 82 -4.19 -14.13 -4.30
CA GLN A 82 -5.13 -15.08 -4.90
C GLN A 82 -5.56 -14.64 -6.31
N ARG A 83 -5.91 -13.37 -6.49
CA ARG A 83 -6.30 -12.83 -7.80
C ARG A 83 -5.12 -12.84 -8.78
N GLN A 84 -3.94 -12.39 -8.35
CA GLN A 84 -2.72 -12.42 -9.17
C GLN A 84 -2.37 -13.84 -9.60
N GLN A 85 -2.50 -14.82 -8.72
CA GLN A 85 -2.24 -16.22 -9.05
C GLN A 85 -3.20 -16.75 -10.12
N ARG A 86 -4.49 -16.36 -10.09
CA ARG A 86 -5.46 -16.75 -11.13
C ARG A 86 -5.19 -16.09 -12.48
N VAL A 87 -4.83 -14.80 -12.48
CA VAL A 87 -4.72 -13.98 -13.69
C VAL A 87 -3.34 -14.09 -14.35
N LEU A 88 -2.29 -14.00 -13.53
CA LEU A 88 -0.89 -13.91 -13.97
C LEU A 88 -0.12 -15.22 -13.79
N GLY A 89 -0.62 -16.11 -12.92
CA GLY A 89 0.07 -17.33 -12.51
C GLY A 89 0.95 -17.15 -11.29
N ALA A 90 1.28 -18.27 -10.63
CA ALA A 90 2.08 -18.31 -9.41
C ALA A 90 3.54 -17.84 -9.63
N SER A 91 4.09 -18.08 -10.83
CA SER A 91 5.48 -17.73 -11.16
C SER A 91 5.67 -16.29 -11.64
N HIS A 92 4.60 -15.49 -11.71
CA HIS A 92 4.70 -14.11 -12.14
C HIS A 92 5.42 -13.26 -11.08
N PRO A 93 6.35 -12.35 -11.45
CA PRO A 93 7.12 -11.54 -10.49
C PRO A 93 6.26 -10.79 -9.46
N TYR A 94 5.12 -10.24 -9.88
CA TYR A 94 4.18 -9.57 -8.96
C TYR A 94 3.55 -10.53 -7.95
N THR A 95 3.14 -11.73 -8.38
CA THR A 95 2.58 -12.76 -7.50
C THR A 95 3.62 -13.23 -6.49
N ILE A 96 4.85 -13.50 -6.94
CA ILE A 96 5.95 -13.91 -6.07
C ILE A 96 6.25 -12.82 -5.04
N SER A 97 6.34 -11.56 -5.46
CA SER A 97 6.61 -10.45 -4.55
C SER A 97 5.51 -10.31 -3.50
N CYS A 98 4.24 -10.29 -3.90
CA CYS A 98 3.12 -10.13 -2.97
C CYS A 98 3.00 -11.35 -2.04
N SER A 99 3.21 -12.57 -2.55
CA SER A 99 3.21 -13.79 -1.74
C SER A 99 4.36 -13.82 -0.73
N GLY A 100 5.55 -13.36 -1.12
CA GLY A 100 6.69 -13.25 -0.21
C GLY A 100 6.45 -12.23 0.90
N THR A 101 5.91 -11.05 0.55
CA THR A 101 5.51 -10.04 1.53
C THR A 101 4.43 -10.55 2.48
N LEU A 102 3.41 -11.25 1.96
CA LEU A 102 2.35 -11.84 2.76
C LEU A 102 2.91 -12.84 3.79
N ALA A 103 3.79 -13.76 3.34
CA ALA A 103 4.40 -14.74 4.23
C ALA A 103 5.23 -14.08 5.34
N GLN A 104 5.93 -12.97 5.03
CA GLN A 104 6.64 -12.18 6.04
C GLN A 104 5.67 -11.60 7.07
N TRP A 105 4.58 -10.97 6.62
CA TRP A 105 3.58 -10.38 7.53
C TRP A 105 2.86 -11.40 8.40
N GLU A 106 2.60 -12.60 7.88
CA GLU A 106 1.99 -13.69 8.65
C GLU A 106 2.94 -14.33 9.66
N ALA A 107 4.25 -14.31 9.38
CA ALA A 107 5.27 -14.83 10.28
C ALA A 107 5.60 -13.86 11.42
N GLU A 108 5.25 -12.58 11.30
CA GLU A 108 5.43 -11.58 12.36
C GLU A 108 4.47 -11.87 13.53
N PRO A 109 4.98 -12.09 14.75
CA PRO A 109 4.12 -12.33 15.90
C PRO A 109 3.26 -11.08 16.17
N ALA A 110 1.97 -11.31 16.47
CA ALA A 110 0.99 -10.27 16.79
C ALA A 110 1.45 -9.32 17.92
N SER A 111 2.43 -9.74 18.74
CA SER A 111 3.02 -8.96 19.84
C SER A 111 3.94 -7.81 19.39
N LEU A 112 4.48 -7.82 18.17
CA LEU A 112 5.32 -6.72 17.64
C LEU A 112 4.52 -5.58 16.99
N HIS A 113 3.19 -5.73 16.89
CA HIS A 113 2.30 -4.76 16.26
C HIS A 113 1.89 -3.59 17.16
N LYS A 114 2.39 -3.56 18.40
CA LYS A 114 2.45 -2.33 19.20
C LYS A 114 3.82 -1.74 18.95
N SER A 115 3.93 -0.86 17.96
CA SER A 115 5.07 0.02 17.85
C SER A 115 5.25 0.73 19.21
N GLU A 116 6.39 0.52 19.87
CA GLU A 116 6.80 1.44 20.93
C GLU A 116 6.79 2.84 20.30
N PRO A 117 6.20 3.85 20.96
CA PRO A 117 6.16 5.18 20.40
C PRO A 117 7.61 5.58 20.11
N HIS A 118 7.87 5.99 18.88
CA HIS A 118 9.11 6.66 18.51
C HIS A 118 9.26 7.89 19.40
N VAL A 119 9.86 7.72 20.58
CA VAL A 119 10.37 8.81 21.40
C VAL A 119 11.47 9.41 20.55
N THR A 120 11.14 10.52 19.90
CA THR A 120 12.11 11.36 19.23
C THR A 120 13.02 11.87 20.34
N GLU A 121 14.16 11.22 20.51
CA GLU A 121 15.22 11.62 21.42
C GLU A 121 15.83 12.92 20.91
N ASN A 122 15.10 14.02 21.09
CA ASN A 122 15.56 15.34 20.73
C ASN A 122 14.88 16.41 21.60
N SER A 123 15.12 16.36 22.92
CA SER A 123 14.81 17.46 23.85
C SER A 123 15.51 17.37 25.22
N ARG A 124 16.79 16.95 25.29
CA ARG A 124 17.57 17.09 26.54
C ARG A 124 19.06 17.39 26.32
N LEU A 125 19.40 18.39 25.51
CA LEU A 125 20.75 19.01 25.55
C LEU A 125 20.72 20.54 25.41
N SER A 126 19.75 21.22 26.02
CA SER A 126 19.74 22.70 26.10
C SER A 126 19.55 23.28 27.50
N GLN A 127 19.96 22.56 28.55
CA GLN A 127 20.09 23.14 29.90
C GLN A 127 21.39 22.72 30.55
N LEU A 128 22.52 23.18 30.01
CA LEU A 128 23.77 23.42 30.76
C LEU A 128 24.52 24.55 30.03
N SER A 129 24.11 25.79 30.29
CA SER A 129 25.01 26.96 30.26
C SER A 129 24.86 27.71 31.58
#